data_AF-A0A1H9CSF9-F1
#
_entry.id   AF-A0A1H9CSF9-F1
#
_cell.length_a   1.000
_cell.length_b   1.000
_cell.length_c   1.000
_cell.angle_alpha   90.00
_cell.angle_beta   90.00
_cell.angle_gamma   90.00
#
_symmetry.space_group_name_H-M   'P 1'
#
loop_
_entity.id
_entity.type
_entity.pdbx_description
1 polymer ?
#
loop_
_entity_poly.entity_id
_entity_poly.type
_entity_poly.pdbx_seq_one_letter_code
_entity_poly.pdbx_strand_id
1 'polypeptide(L)'
;MNELEKTKLIIKSKYYFDIFNAITNYLRDNPDLFWYDGEYCYLQWYELGLCDYKIVELYSVMDQGTKIMEILVEASIEAFDMEGIDLMNRSMTEKLRIGANIDSEYENFEVVYIGQHMSSF
;
A
#
# COMPACT_ATOMS: atom_id res chain seq x y z
N MET A 1 -9.40 -0.40 -24.33
CA MET A 1 -8.74 -0.73 -23.06
C MET A 1 -7.41 -1.40 -23.38
N ASN A 2 -6.30 -0.75 -23.04
CA ASN A 2 -4.96 -1.31 -23.31
C ASN A 2 -4.64 -2.45 -22.33
N GLU A 3 -3.58 -3.21 -22.59
CA GLU A 3 -3.16 -4.35 -21.74
C GLU A 3 -2.87 -3.93 -20.29
N LEU A 4 -2.38 -2.71 -20.09
CA LEU A 4 -2.11 -2.15 -18.77
C LEU A 4 -3.42 -1.91 -17.98
N GLU A 5 -4.42 -1.30 -18.60
CA GLU A 5 -5.75 -1.06 -18.01
C GLU A 5 -6.48 -2.38 -17.72
N LYS A 6 -6.36 -3.38 -18.60
CA LYS A 6 -6.86 -4.73 -18.33
C LYS A 6 -6.19 -5.34 -17.11
N THR A 7 -4.86 -5.25 -17.02
CA THR A 7 -4.10 -5.78 -15.88
C THR A 7 -4.53 -5.09 -14.59
N LYS A 8 -4.65 -3.75 -14.58
CA LYS A 8 -5.15 -3.00 -13.42
C LYS A 8 -6.55 -3.46 -13.00
N LEU A 9 -7.45 -3.67 -13.97
CA LEU A 9 -8.81 -4.13 -13.69
C LEU A 9 -8.82 -5.54 -13.06
N ILE A 10 -8.01 -6.46 -13.58
CA ILE A 10 -7.90 -7.83 -13.05
C ILE A 10 -7.33 -7.79 -11.62
N ILE A 11 -6.27 -7.02 -11.39
CA ILE A 11 -5.67 -6.90 -10.06
C ILE A 11 -6.69 -6.32 -9.08
N LYS A 12 -7.39 -5.26 -9.46
CA LYS A 12 -8.43 -4.64 -8.63
C LYS A 12 -9.60 -5.60 -8.35
N SER A 13 -9.97 -6.48 -9.28
CA SER A 13 -11.12 -7.36 -9.08
C SER A 13 -10.79 -8.65 -8.35
N LYS A 14 -9.59 -9.22 -8.56
CA LYS A 14 -9.18 -10.50 -7.98
C LYS A 14 -8.33 -10.37 -6.72
N TYR A 15 -7.44 -9.38 -6.68
CA TYR A 15 -6.35 -9.31 -5.69
C TYR A 15 -6.40 -8.05 -4.82
N TYR A 16 -7.60 -7.45 -4.71
CA TYR A 16 -7.78 -6.26 -3.90
C TYR A 16 -7.38 -6.52 -2.44
N PHE A 17 -7.91 -7.61 -1.87
CA PHE A 17 -7.66 -7.96 -0.48
C PHE A 17 -6.21 -8.39 -0.22
N ASP A 18 -5.53 -9.01 -1.17
CA ASP A 18 -4.12 -9.38 -1.02
C ASP A 18 -3.24 -8.14 -0.86
N ILE A 19 -3.43 -7.14 -1.73
CA ILE A 19 -2.72 -5.86 -1.63
C ILE A 19 -3.13 -5.10 -0.36
N PHE A 20 -4.43 -5.06 -0.06
CA PHE A 20 -4.94 -4.42 1.15
C PHE A 20 -4.30 -5.01 2.41
N ASN A 21 -4.22 -6.33 2.51
CA ASN A 21 -3.63 -7.04 3.64
C ASN A 21 -2.12 -6.81 3.72
N ALA A 22 -1.41 -6.79 2.59
CA ALA A 22 0.01 -6.50 2.55
C ALA A 22 0.32 -5.09 3.09
N ILE A 23 -0.46 -4.08 2.68
CA ILE A 23 -0.33 -2.72 3.18
C ILE A 23 -0.71 -2.64 4.66
N THR A 24 -1.83 -3.24 5.07
CA THR A 24 -2.31 -3.22 6.46
C THR A 24 -1.29 -3.85 7.40
N ASN A 25 -0.74 -5.01 7.04
CA ASN A 25 0.32 -5.64 7.83
C ASN A 25 1.54 -4.74 7.96
N TYR A 26 1.96 -4.10 6.87
CA TYR A 26 3.12 -3.21 6.91
C TYR A 26 2.88 -1.98 7.80
N LEU A 27 1.71 -1.36 7.72
CA LEU A 27 1.33 -0.21 8.56
C LEU A 27 1.34 -0.57 10.04
N ARG A 28 0.81 -1.74 10.39
CA ARG A 28 0.83 -2.25 11.76
C ARG A 28 2.25 -2.49 12.26
N ASP A 29 3.10 -3.06 11.41
CA ASP A 29 4.45 -3.46 11.81
C ASP A 29 5.45 -2.27 11.76
N ASN A 30 5.12 -1.17 11.08
CA ASN A 30 5.99 -0.01 10.87
C ASN A 30 5.28 1.35 11.01
N PRO A 31 4.55 1.62 12.11
CA PRO A 31 3.78 2.85 12.27
C PRO A 31 4.64 4.12 12.27
N ASP A 32 5.90 4.02 12.72
CA ASP A 32 6.83 5.14 12.86
C ASP A 32 7.27 5.74 11.52
N LEU A 33 7.22 4.98 10.43
CA LEU A 33 7.70 5.43 9.12
C LEU A 33 6.75 6.43 8.45
N PHE A 34 5.50 6.51 8.90
CA PHE A 34 4.44 7.33 8.29
C PHE A 34 4.22 8.67 9.01
N TRP A 35 5.05 9.00 10.00
CA TRP A 35 4.92 10.24 10.77
C TRP A 35 5.87 11.33 10.25
N TYR A 36 5.31 12.47 9.82
CA TYR A 36 6.07 13.54 9.17
C TYR A 36 6.30 14.81 10.01
N ASP A 37 5.77 14.89 11.23
CA ASP A 37 5.96 16.07 12.09
C ASP A 37 6.79 15.73 13.33
N GLY A 38 8.07 16.10 13.29
CA GLY A 38 9.07 15.90 14.35
C GLY A 38 8.80 16.59 15.69
N GLU A 39 7.55 16.97 15.99
CA GLU A 39 7.15 17.58 17.27
C GLU A 39 6.54 16.57 18.28
N TYR A 40 6.24 15.33 17.86
CA TYR A 40 5.67 14.29 18.74
C TYR A 40 6.54 13.03 18.78
N CYS A 41 7.81 13.19 19.16
CA CYS A 41 8.81 12.12 19.12
C CYS A 41 8.62 10.94 20.11
N TYR A 42 7.48 10.75 20.79
CA TYR A 42 7.40 9.78 21.90
C TYR A 42 6.04 9.09 22.15
N LEU A 43 5.09 9.07 21.22
CA LEU A 43 3.82 8.39 21.50
C LEU A 43 3.74 7.07 20.75
N GLN A 44 4.15 5.99 21.43
CA GLN A 44 3.88 4.58 21.09
C GLN A 44 2.37 4.24 21.15
N TRP A 45 1.49 5.23 20.95
CA TRP A 45 0.08 5.19 21.34
C TRP A 45 -0.83 5.52 20.16
N TYR A 46 -0.43 5.14 18.95
CA TYR A 46 -1.32 5.20 17.80
C TYR A 46 -1.28 3.92 16.97
N GLU A 47 -2.42 3.58 16.38
CA GLU A 47 -2.54 2.53 15.38
C GLU A 47 -2.82 3.16 14.01
N LEU A 48 -2.22 2.58 12.97
CA LEU A 48 -2.50 2.95 11.57
C LEU A 48 -3.46 1.94 10.96
N GLY A 49 -4.59 2.42 10.45
CA GLY A 49 -5.55 1.62 9.70
C GLY A 49 -5.58 2.05 8.24
N LEU A 50 -5.48 1.08 7.32
CA LEU A 50 -5.78 1.31 5.91
C LEU A 50 -7.31 1.38 5.73
N CYS A 51 -7.81 2.47 5.14
CA CYS A 51 -9.24 2.59 4.82
C CYS A 51 -9.54 2.07 3.41
N ASP A 52 -8.73 2.48 2.42
CA ASP A 52 -8.83 2.04 1.03
C ASP A 52 -7.51 2.37 0.30
N TYR A 53 -7.34 1.84 -0.91
CA TYR A 53 -6.28 2.24 -1.83
C TYR A 53 -6.75 2.24 -3.28
N LYS A 54 -6.09 3.04 -4.12
CA LYS A 54 -6.26 3.01 -5.57
C LYS A 54 -4.94 2.78 -6.28
N ILE A 55 -4.95 1.91 -7.28
CA ILE A 55 -3.79 1.68 -8.16
C ILE A 55 -3.65 2.88 -9.10
N VAL A 56 -2.56 3.63 -8.96
CA VAL A 56 -2.26 4.79 -9.80
C VAL A 56 -1.36 4.41 -10.97
N GLU A 57 -0.31 3.65 -10.73
CA GLU A 57 0.66 3.24 -11.75
C GLU A 57 0.98 1.76 -11.61
N LEU A 58 1.40 1.17 -12.72
CA LEU A 58 1.83 -0.23 -12.76
C LEU A 58 2.97 -0.34 -13.76
N TYR A 59 4.06 -0.93 -13.31
CA TYR A 59 5.21 -1.31 -14.11
C TYR A 59 5.32 -2.83 -14.05
N SER A 60 5.60 -3.47 -15.18
CA SER A 60 5.73 -4.92 -15.20
C SER A 60 6.76 -5.40 -16.22
N VAL A 61 7.47 -6.46 -15.85
CA VAL A 61 8.34 -7.23 -16.75
C VAL A 61 7.92 -8.69 -16.75
N MET A 62 8.11 -9.37 -17.87
CA MET A 62 7.86 -10.81 -17.99
C MET A 62 9.17 -11.57 -17.77
N ASP A 63 9.17 -12.52 -16.86
CA ASP A 63 10.27 -13.45 -16.61
C ASP A 63 9.74 -14.88 -16.52
N GLN A 64 10.17 -15.75 -17.44
CA GLN A 64 9.84 -17.19 -17.47
C GLN A 64 8.34 -17.55 -17.30
N GLY A 65 7.41 -16.71 -17.77
CA GLY A 65 5.96 -16.93 -17.65
C GLY A 65 5.32 -16.28 -16.42
N THR A 66 6.12 -15.70 -15.53
CA THR A 66 5.68 -14.85 -14.42
C THR A 66 5.80 -13.38 -14.80
N LYS A 67 4.78 -12.60 -14.51
CA LYS A 67 4.80 -11.15 -14.61
C LYS A 67 5.19 -10.58 -13.25
N ILE A 68 6.39 -10.02 -13.19
CA ILE A 68 6.92 -9.31 -12.02
C ILE A 68 6.47 -7.85 -12.14
N MET A 69 5.87 -7.30 -11.09
CA MET A 69 5.19 -6.01 -11.11
C MET A 69 5.64 -5.12 -9.95
N GLU A 70 5.80 -3.83 -10.24
CA GLU A 70 5.74 -2.76 -9.26
C GLU A 70 4.42 -2.03 -9.44
N ILE A 71 3.62 -1.98 -8.38
CA ILE A 71 2.31 -1.34 -8.33
C ILE A 71 2.45 -0.12 -7.43
N LEU A 72 2.21 1.06 -7.99
CA LEU A 72 2.11 2.28 -7.20
C LEU A 72 0.64 2.48 -6.82
N VAL A 73 0.39 2.65 -5.52
CA VAL A 73 -0.94 2.90 -4.98
C VAL A 73 -0.98 4.23 -4.24
N GLU A 74 -2.12 4.91 -4.29
CA GLU A 74 -2.47 5.94 -3.33
C GLU A 74 -3.35 5.31 -2.26
N ALA A 75 -2.87 5.28 -1.02
CA ALA A 75 -3.51 4.67 0.13
C ALA A 75 -4.09 5.74 1.06
N SER A 76 -5.34 5.55 1.47
CA SER A 76 -6.01 6.36 2.49
C SER A 76 -5.79 5.69 3.84
N ILE A 77 -5.07 6.34 4.74
CA ILE A 77 -4.67 5.79 6.04
C ILE A 77 -5.26 6.68 7.13
N GLU A 78 -5.82 6.05 8.16
CA GLU A 78 -6.26 6.71 9.38
C GLU A 78 -5.30 6.37 10.52
N ALA A 79 -4.95 7.37 11.31
CA ALA A 79 -4.23 7.22 12.56
C ALA A 79 -5.20 7.38 13.74
N PHE A 80 -5.25 6.38 14.62
CA PHE A 80 -6.11 6.33 15.79
C PHE A 80 -5.27 6.52 17.05
N ASP A 81 -5.64 7.48 17.90
CA ASP A 81 -5.06 7.63 19.24
C ASP A 81 -5.61 6.53 20.17
N MET A 82 -4.70 5.75 20.76
CA MET A 82 -5.01 4.62 21.63
C MET A 82 -5.22 5.02 23.09
N GLU A 83 -4.82 6.22 23.51
CA GLU A 83 -4.96 6.69 24.90
C GLU A 83 -6.10 7.70 25.10
N GLY A 84 -6.83 8.04 24.04
CA GLY A 84 -7.98 8.94 24.15
C GLY A 84 -7.60 10.34 24.62
N ILE A 85 -6.39 10.80 24.26
CA ILE A 85 -5.84 12.11 24.63
C ILE A 85 -6.40 13.22 23.72
N ASP A 86 -7.51 12.94 23.02
CA ASP A 86 -8.16 13.84 22.06
C ASP A 86 -7.21 14.30 20.94
N LEU A 87 -6.14 13.52 20.67
CA LEU A 87 -5.31 13.70 19.48
C LEU A 87 -6.16 13.25 18.30
N MET A 88 -6.82 14.21 17.66
CA MET A 88 -7.76 14.02 16.56
C MET A 88 -7.35 12.88 15.62
N ASN A 89 -8.29 11.97 15.32
CA ASN A 89 -8.13 10.99 14.25
C ASN A 89 -7.63 11.72 12.99
N ARG A 90 -6.44 11.37 12.52
CA ARG A 90 -5.83 12.00 11.35
C ARG A 90 -6.00 11.09 10.16
N SER A 91 -6.50 11.65 9.06
CA SER A 91 -6.46 11.00 7.76
C SER A 91 -5.27 11.50 6.96
N MET A 92 -4.55 10.58 6.33
CA MET A 92 -3.45 10.87 5.42
C MET A 92 -3.63 10.10 4.11
N THR A 93 -3.11 10.66 3.02
CA THR A 93 -3.05 9.98 1.73
C THR A 93 -1.60 9.81 1.35
N GLU A 94 -1.17 8.56 1.24
CA GLU A 94 0.24 8.21 1.00
C GLU A 94 0.40 7.45 -0.30
N LYS A 95 1.49 7.73 -1.02
CA LYS A 95 1.87 6.95 -2.21
C LYS A 95 2.78 5.80 -1.79
N LEU A 96 2.35 4.57 -2.05
CA LEU A 96 3.05 3.36 -1.62
C LEU A 96 3.44 2.51 -2.83
N ARG A 97 4.62 1.90 -2.74
CA ARG A 97 5.12 0.92 -3.71
C ARG A 97 4.85 -0.49 -3.21
N ILE A 98 4.22 -1.28 -4.06
CA ILE A 98 3.86 -2.66 -3.81
C ILE A 98 4.51 -3.53 -4.87
N GLY A 99 5.30 -4.50 -4.45
CA GLY A 99 5.87 -5.52 -5.31
C GLY A 99 4.88 -6.65 -5.45
N ALA A 100 4.69 -7.15 -6.66
CA ALA A 100 3.85 -8.31 -6.87
C ALA A 100 4.37 -9.21 -7.98
N ASN A 101 4.21 -10.52 -7.80
CA ASN A 101 4.42 -11.51 -8.84
C ASN A 101 3.09 -12.14 -9.19
N ILE A 102 2.79 -12.26 -10.48
CA ILE A 102 1.60 -12.94 -10.95
C ILE A 102 1.94 -13.90 -12.07
N ASP A 103 1.40 -15.12 -12.03
CA ASP A 103 1.55 -16.04 -13.15
C ASP A 103 0.74 -15.58 -14.38
N SER A 104 1.02 -16.18 -15.54
CA SER A 104 0.36 -15.83 -16.80
C SER A 104 -1.15 -16.08 -16.80
N GLU A 105 -1.65 -16.92 -15.89
CA GLU A 105 -3.06 -17.33 -15.81
C GLU A 105 -3.86 -16.52 -14.79
N TYR A 106 -3.19 -15.65 -14.03
CA TYR A 106 -3.79 -14.90 -12.92
C TYR A 106 -4.47 -15.87 -11.94
N GLU A 107 -3.74 -16.92 -11.56
CA GLU A 107 -4.13 -17.86 -10.52
C GLU A 107 -3.33 -17.63 -9.23
N ASN A 108 -2.01 -17.45 -9.35
CA ASN A 108 -1.12 -17.20 -8.22
C ASN A 108 -0.66 -15.74 -8.20
N PHE A 109 -0.90 -15.06 -7.07
CA PHE A 109 -0.49 -13.67 -6.83
C PHE A 109 0.25 -13.58 -5.51
N GLU A 110 1.53 -13.25 -5.57
CA GLU A 110 2.36 -12.97 -4.40
C GLU A 110 2.57 -11.47 -4.31
N VAL A 111 2.44 -10.91 -3.09
CA VAL A 111 2.53 -9.47 -2.88
C VAL A 111 3.39 -9.15 -1.66
N VAL A 112 4.22 -8.13 -1.81
CA VAL A 112 5.10 -7.62 -0.76
C VAL A 112 5.05 -6.10 -0.78
N TYR A 113 4.89 -5.48 0.38
CA TYR A 113 5.07 -4.04 0.49
C TYR A 113 6.56 -3.69 0.28
N ILE A 114 6.86 -2.76 -0.64
CA ILE A 114 8.24 -2.36 -0.95
C ILE A 114 8.66 -1.13 -0.14
N GLY A 115 7.82 -0.10 -0.08
CA GLY A 115 8.22 1.17 0.53
C GLY A 115 7.25 2.32 0.26
N GLN A 116 7.45 3.44 0.96
CA GLN A 116 6.83 4.71 0.58
C GLN A 116 7.46 5.21 -0.73
N HIS A 117 6.63 5.79 -1.59
CA HIS A 117 7.10 6.49 -2.77
C HIS A 117 7.51 7.91 -2.38
N MET A 118 8.74 8.04 -1.90
CA MET A 118 9.34 9.36 -1.71
C MET A 118 9.60 9.97 -3.08
N SER A 119 8.72 10.87 -3.50
CA SER A 119 9.02 11.77 -4.61
C SER A 119 10.16 12.66 -4.11
N SER A 120 11.38 12.43 -4.61
CA SER A 120 12.49 13.35 -4.41
C SER A 120 12.02 14.74 -4.85
N PHE A 121 11.99 15.69 -3.92
CA PHE A 121 11.78 17.11 -4.23
C PHE A 121 12.95 17.64 -5.08
#